data_AF-A0A9X2ER47-F1
#
_entry.id   AF-A0A9X2ER47-F1
#
_cell.length_a   1.000
_cell.length_b   1.000
_cell.length_c   1.000
_cell.angle_alpha   90.00
_cell.angle_beta   90.00
_cell.angle_gamma   90.00
#
_symmetry.space_group_name_H-M   'P 1'
#
loop_
_entity.id
_entity.type
_entity.pdbx_description
1 polymer ?
#
loop_
_entity_poly.entity_id
_entity_poly.type
_entity_poly.pdbx_seq_one_letter_code
_entity_poly.pdbx_strand_id
1 'polypeptide(L)'
;MSFGKYFRIALFFPYLIGGIAAALAFTTGFGVKNELVFFTVFSIVFAGIPYALFVALAFAWSKSRSDSEIKKAMWLAPLLFLPLLIIVPFVSGSPGGFLQTIASIAILWGFALVYGYGYVLLTYGGWVLIKKMGLGCEQT
;
A
#
# COMPACT_ATOMS: atom_id res chain seq x y z
N MET A 1 -6.28 7.18 21.59
CA MET A 1 -6.17 7.33 20.13
C MET A 1 -7.20 6.44 19.44
N SER A 2 -8.17 7.04 18.74
CA SER A 2 -9.14 6.31 17.93
C SER A 2 -8.48 5.58 16.75
N PHE A 3 -9.14 4.53 16.25
CA PHE A 3 -8.62 3.77 15.11
C PHE A 3 -8.56 4.64 13.86
N GLY A 4 -9.56 5.49 13.61
CA GLY A 4 -9.55 6.41 12.47
C GLY A 4 -8.39 7.41 12.48
N LYS A 5 -7.94 7.88 13.66
CA LYS A 5 -6.70 8.69 13.75
C LYS A 5 -5.48 7.87 13.35
N TYR A 6 -5.35 6.64 13.85
CA TYR A 6 -4.20 5.78 13.55
C TYR A 6 -4.18 5.36 12.07
N PHE A 7 -5.31 4.93 11.52
CA PHE A 7 -5.47 4.56 10.11
C PHE A 7 -4.98 5.68 9.19
N ARG A 8 -5.37 6.93 9.48
CA ARG A 8 -4.93 8.10 8.70
C ARG A 8 -3.42 8.32 8.72
N ILE A 9 -2.74 8.01 9.82
CA ILE A 9 -1.27 8.03 9.87
C ILE A 9 -0.71 6.85 9.10
N ALA A 10 -1.28 5.66 9.30
CA ALA A 10 -0.85 4.44 8.65
C ALA A 10 -0.88 4.56 7.12
N LEU A 11 -1.87 5.24 6.53
CA LEU A 11 -1.95 5.52 5.08
C LEU A 11 -0.66 6.10 4.47
N PHE A 12 0.21 6.73 5.26
CA PHE A 12 1.48 7.28 4.79
C PHE A 12 2.67 6.32 4.98
N PHE A 13 2.51 5.18 5.65
CA PHE A 13 3.58 4.23 5.91
C PHE A 13 4.25 3.70 4.64
N PRO A 14 3.54 3.38 3.54
CA PRO A 14 4.22 2.95 2.33
C PRO A 14 5.15 4.03 1.76
N TYR A 15 4.81 5.31 1.88
CA TYR A 15 5.72 6.40 1.53
C TYR A 15 6.92 6.49 2.46
N LEU A 16 6.70 6.33 3.76
CA LEU A 16 7.78 6.35 4.74
C LEU A 16 8.77 5.21 4.49
N ILE A 17 8.27 4.00 4.29
CA ILE A 17 9.09 2.81 3.99
C ILE A 17 9.83 3.01 2.67
N GLY A 18 9.13 3.46 1.61
CA GLY A 18 9.75 3.74 0.32
C GLY A 18 10.82 4.82 0.41
N GLY A 19 10.57 5.89 1.16
CA GLY A 19 11.51 6.98 1.38
C GLY A 19 12.75 6.55 2.15
N ILE A 20 12.59 5.76 3.22
CA ILE A 20 13.72 5.18 3.97
C ILE A 20 14.54 4.24 3.09
N ALA A 21 13.88 3.36 2.32
CA ALA A 21 14.57 2.44 1.41
C ALA A 21 15.36 3.21 0.34
N ALA A 22 14.77 4.25 -0.24
CA ALA A 22 15.46 5.12 -1.20
C ALA A 22 16.66 5.82 -0.55
N ALA A 23 16.48 6.42 0.63
CA ALA A 23 17.57 7.10 1.35
C ALA A 23 18.74 6.15 1.64
N LEU A 24 18.45 4.93 2.12
CA LEU A 24 19.46 3.90 2.38
C LEU A 24 20.21 3.50 1.09
N ALA A 25 19.49 3.32 -0.01
CA ALA A 25 20.07 2.99 -1.31
C ALA A 25 21.03 4.10 -1.80
N PHE A 26 20.68 5.38 -1.60
CA PHE A 26 21.58 6.50 -1.93
C PHE A 26 22.82 6.55 -1.02
N THR A 27 22.68 6.30 0.27
CA THR A 27 23.79 6.41 1.23
C THR A 27 24.79 5.25 1.17
N THR A 28 24.37 4.07 0.71
CA THR A 28 25.22 2.86 0.66
C THR A 28 26.12 2.80 -0.57
N GLY A 29 26.10 3.84 -1.43
CA GLY A 29 27.01 3.92 -2.57
C GLY A 29 26.70 2.91 -3.67
N PHE A 30 25.47 2.36 -3.73
CA PHE A 30 24.98 1.69 -4.93
C PHE A 30 24.99 2.72 -6.06
N GLY A 31 26.07 2.71 -6.86
CA GLY A 31 26.20 3.58 -8.02
C GLY A 31 24.90 3.51 -8.80
N VAL A 32 24.22 4.65 -8.93
CA VAL A 32 22.86 4.69 -9.45
C VAL A 32 22.93 4.38 -10.94
N LYS A 33 22.80 3.10 -11.29
CA LYS A 33 22.72 2.66 -12.67
C LYS A 33 21.48 3.32 -13.29
N ASN A 34 21.56 3.70 -14.56
CA ASN A 34 20.44 4.32 -15.28
C ASN A 34 19.13 3.50 -15.16
N GLU A 35 19.24 2.18 -15.07
CA GLU A 35 18.12 1.26 -14.82
C GLU A 35 17.45 1.52 -13.46
N LEU A 36 18.22 1.78 -12.41
CA LEU A 36 17.72 2.05 -11.06
C LEU A 36 17.00 3.39 -11.01
N VAL A 37 17.51 4.41 -11.71
CA VAL A 37 16.82 5.69 -11.91
C VAL A 37 15.51 5.47 -12.65
N PHE A 38 15.54 4.73 -13.76
CA PHE A 38 14.36 4.43 -14.57
C PHE A 38 13.30 3.70 -13.75
N PHE A 39 13.66 2.61 -13.05
CA PHE A 39 12.74 1.88 -12.18
C PHE A 39 12.17 2.76 -11.08
N THR A 40 12.99 3.62 -10.48
CA THR A 40 12.53 4.54 -9.42
C THR A 40 11.51 5.55 -9.97
N VAL A 41 11.82 6.22 -11.08
CA VAL A 41 10.91 7.18 -11.72
C VAL A 41 9.64 6.48 -12.19
N PHE A 42 9.76 5.31 -12.81
CA PHE A 42 8.64 4.49 -13.24
C PHE A 42 7.75 4.09 -12.05
N SER A 43 8.33 3.62 -10.95
CA SER A 43 7.57 3.29 -9.74
C SER A 43 6.89 4.51 -9.12
N ILE A 44 7.52 5.69 -9.10
CA ILE A 44 6.89 6.92 -8.61
C ILE A 44 5.67 7.28 -9.48
N VAL A 45 5.81 7.24 -10.81
CA VAL A 45 4.74 7.64 -11.73
C VAL A 45 3.59 6.63 -11.72
N PHE A 46 3.90 5.34 -11.85
CA PHE A 46 2.89 4.29 -12.02
C PHE A 46 2.33 3.73 -10.71
N ALA A 47 3.05 3.88 -9.59
CA ALA A 47 2.56 3.44 -8.28
C ALA A 47 2.41 4.61 -7.29
N GLY A 48 3.39 5.50 -7.21
CA GLY A 48 3.38 6.63 -6.28
C GLY A 48 2.23 7.61 -6.52
N ILE A 49 2.05 8.12 -7.74
CA ILE A 49 0.97 9.09 -8.04
C ILE A 49 -0.43 8.49 -7.82
N PRO A 50 -0.77 7.29 -8.35
CA PRO A 50 -2.06 6.66 -8.06
C PRO A 50 -2.28 6.41 -6.58
N TYR A 51 -1.22 6.00 -5.86
CA TYR A 51 -1.31 5.81 -4.42
C TYR A 51 -1.52 7.13 -3.67
N ALA A 52 -0.95 8.25 -4.14
CA ALA A 52 -1.11 9.57 -3.51
C ALA A 52 -2.55 10.05 -3.62
N LEU A 53 -3.13 9.86 -4.81
CA LEU A 53 -4.54 10.12 -5.04
C LEU A 53 -5.42 9.23 -4.13
N PHE A 54 -5.12 7.93 -4.04
CA PHE A 54 -5.81 7.03 -3.13
C PHE A 54 -5.72 7.49 -1.67
N VAL A 55 -4.53 7.85 -1.19
CA VAL A 55 -4.32 8.33 0.18
C VAL A 55 -5.12 9.60 0.43
N ALA A 56 -5.09 10.57 -0.48
CA ALA A 56 -5.85 11.81 -0.34
C ALA A 56 -7.36 11.55 -0.23
N LEU A 57 -7.90 10.68 -1.11
CA LEU A 57 -9.31 10.30 -1.12
C LEU A 57 -9.69 9.50 0.13
N ALA A 58 -8.91 8.48 0.49
CA ALA A 58 -9.14 7.66 1.67
C ALA A 58 -9.03 8.48 2.97
N PHE A 59 -8.09 9.42 3.03
CA PHE A 59 -7.93 10.34 4.14
C PHE A 59 -9.15 11.26 4.27
N ALA A 60 -9.60 11.89 3.19
CA ALA A 60 -10.79 12.74 3.17
C ALA A 60 -12.06 11.95 3.55
N TRP A 61 -12.26 10.78 2.94
CA TRP A 61 -13.39 9.89 3.20
C TRP A 61 -13.42 9.41 4.66
N SER A 62 -12.28 9.04 5.24
CA SER A 62 -12.22 8.50 6.61
C SER A 62 -12.56 9.51 7.70
N LYS A 63 -12.52 10.82 7.43
CA LYS A 63 -12.80 11.86 8.43
C LYS A 63 -14.23 11.83 8.98
N SER A 64 -15.20 11.41 8.17
CA SER A 64 -16.62 11.38 8.52
C SER A 64 -17.15 9.98 8.81
N ARG A 65 -16.27 8.98 8.95
CA ARG A 65 -16.63 7.57 9.10
C ARG A 65 -16.33 7.05 10.49
N SER A 66 -17.18 6.13 10.93
CA SER A 66 -16.99 5.44 12.21
C SER A 66 -15.80 4.48 12.15
N ASP A 67 -15.16 4.23 13.29
CA ASP A 67 -14.03 3.28 13.39
C ASP A 67 -14.41 1.88 12.86
N SER A 68 -15.67 1.46 13.00
CA SER A 68 -16.15 0.16 12.51
C SER A 68 -16.26 0.11 10.99
N GLU A 69 -16.74 1.18 10.34
CA GLU A 69 -16.76 1.31 8.88
C GLU A 69 -15.35 1.30 8.30
N ILE A 70 -14.43 2.05 8.90
CA ILE A 70 -13.03 2.11 8.44
C ILE A 70 -12.38 0.74 8.54
N LYS A 71 -12.59 0.00 9.63
CA LYS A 71 -12.07 -1.37 9.78
C LYS A 71 -12.61 -2.31 8.70
N LYS A 72 -13.92 -2.30 8.46
CA LYS A 72 -14.54 -3.13 7.40
C LYS A 72 -13.97 -2.79 6.03
N ALA A 73 -13.88 -1.51 5.68
CA ALA A 73 -13.32 -1.07 4.41
C ALA A 73 -11.84 -1.46 4.25
N MET A 74 -11.04 -1.32 5.31
CA MET A 74 -9.64 -1.72 5.32
C MET A 74 -9.46 -3.23 5.03
N TRP A 75 -10.29 -4.09 5.64
CA TRP A 75 -10.24 -5.54 5.40
C TRP A 75 -10.71 -5.93 3.99
N LEU A 76 -11.62 -5.15 3.41
CA LEU A 76 -12.10 -5.36 2.04
C LEU A 76 -11.16 -4.80 0.97
N ALA A 77 -10.31 -3.82 1.32
CA ALA A 77 -9.47 -3.12 0.35
C ALA A 77 -8.61 -4.06 -0.50
N PRO A 78 -7.87 -5.05 0.05
CA PRO A 78 -7.04 -5.96 -0.77
C PRO A 78 -7.84 -6.67 -1.88
N LEU A 79 -9.09 -7.04 -1.60
CA LEU A 79 -9.98 -7.69 -2.57
C LEU A 79 -10.46 -6.71 -3.65
N LEU A 80 -10.79 -5.48 -3.26
CA LEU A 80 -11.24 -4.43 -4.18
C LEU A 80 -10.17 -4.02 -5.19
N PHE A 81 -8.89 -4.19 -4.86
CA PHE A 81 -7.78 -3.90 -5.77
C PHE A 81 -7.50 -5.03 -6.79
N LEU A 82 -7.99 -6.26 -6.59
CA LEU A 82 -7.69 -7.37 -7.50
C LEU A 82 -8.15 -7.14 -8.96
N PRO A 83 -9.37 -6.63 -9.22
CA PRO A 83 -9.81 -6.39 -10.59
C PRO A 83 -8.94 -5.35 -11.30
N LEU A 84 -8.40 -4.36 -10.57
CA LEU A 84 -7.53 -3.33 -11.14
C LEU A 84 -6.20 -3.93 -11.63
N LEU A 85 -5.74 -5.03 -11.03
CA LEU A 85 -4.50 -5.71 -11.42
C LEU A 85 -4.66 -6.54 -12.70
N ILE A 86 -5.88 -6.85 -13.13
CA ILE A 86 -6.12 -7.55 -14.41
C ILE A 86 -5.59 -6.72 -15.57
N ILE A 87 -5.64 -5.39 -15.47
CA ILE A 87 -5.23 -4.47 -16.54
C ILE A 87 -3.71 -4.50 -16.78
N VAL A 88 -2.92 -4.83 -15.75
CA VAL A 88 -1.45 -4.71 -15.78
C VAL A 88 -0.80 -5.55 -16.89
N PRO A 89 -1.10 -6.85 -17.05
CA PRO A 89 -0.53 -7.66 -18.14
C PRO A 89 -0.94 -7.24 -19.55
N PHE A 90 -2.11 -6.60 -19.71
CA PHE A 90 -2.56 -6.10 -21.01
C PHE A 90 -1.84 -4.81 -21.40
N VAL A 91 -1.56 -3.93 -20.44
CA VAL A 91 -0.85 -2.65 -20.68
C VAL A 91 0.66 -2.86 -20.81
N SER A 92 1.22 -3.88 -20.17
CA SER A 92 2.66 -4.17 -20.26
C SER A 92 3.11 -4.75 -21.60
N GLY A 93 2.18 -5.03 -22.53
CA GLY A 93 2.51 -5.51 -23.88
C GLY A 93 3.22 -6.86 -23.89
N SER A 94 3.02 -7.68 -22.85
CA SER A 94 3.70 -8.97 -22.70
C SER A 94 3.40 -9.85 -23.93
N PRO A 95 4.41 -10.31 -24.69
CA PRO A 95 4.21 -11.13 -25.89
C PRO A 95 3.81 -12.59 -25.57
N GLY A 96 3.31 -12.84 -24.35
CA GLY A 96 2.96 -14.16 -23.86
C GLY A 96 1.63 -14.68 -24.41
N GLY A 97 1.54 -15.99 -24.57
CA GLY A 97 0.28 -16.67 -24.90
C GLY A 97 -0.74 -16.58 -23.75
N PHE A 98 -2.02 -16.86 -24.04
CA PHE A 98 -3.14 -16.75 -23.09
C PHE A 98 -2.85 -17.37 -21.70
N LEU A 99 -2.30 -18.59 -21.67
CA LEU A 99 -1.98 -19.28 -20.41
C LEU A 99 -0.93 -18.54 -19.57
N GLN A 100 0.06 -17.92 -20.21
CA GLN A 100 1.08 -17.14 -19.52
C GLN A 100 0.51 -15.85 -18.92
N THR A 101 -0.42 -15.21 -19.62
CA THR A 101 -1.16 -14.05 -19.11
C THR A 101 -1.98 -14.41 -17.88
N ILE A 102 -2.73 -15.52 -17.92
CA ILE A 102 -3.51 -16.00 -16.77
C ILE A 102 -2.61 -16.34 -15.58
N ALA A 103 -1.49 -17.04 -15.82
CA ALA A 103 -0.52 -17.34 -14.77
C ALA A 103 0.06 -16.06 -14.14
N SER A 104 0.37 -15.05 -14.95
CA SER A 104 0.88 -13.76 -14.49
C SER A 104 -0.16 -13.02 -13.64
N ILE A 105 -1.43 -13.00 -14.04
CA ILE A 105 -2.53 -12.43 -13.25
C ILE A 105 -2.66 -13.15 -11.90
N ALA A 106 -2.65 -14.48 -11.90
CA ALA A 106 -2.77 -15.27 -10.68
C ALA A 106 -1.62 -15.00 -9.70
N ILE A 107 -0.38 -14.90 -10.19
CA ILE A 107 0.79 -14.54 -9.38
C ILE A 107 0.65 -13.12 -8.83
N LEU A 108 0.25 -12.15 -9.66
CA LEU A 108 0.03 -10.76 -9.23
C LEU A 108 -1.05 -10.66 -8.16
N TRP A 109 -2.16 -11.40 -8.30
CA TRP A 109 -3.21 -11.47 -7.29
C TRP A 109 -2.71 -12.09 -6.00
N GLY A 110 -2.01 -13.22 -6.07
CA GLY A 110 -1.42 -13.86 -4.89
C GLY A 110 -0.49 -12.91 -4.14
N PHE A 111 0.40 -12.23 -4.87
CA PHE A 111 1.29 -11.23 -4.32
C PHE A 111 0.53 -10.05 -3.69
N ALA A 112 -0.45 -9.49 -4.39
CA ALA A 112 -1.24 -8.36 -3.91
C ALA A 112 -2.07 -8.70 -2.67
N LEU A 113 -2.60 -9.93 -2.58
CA LEU A 113 -3.32 -10.40 -1.40
C LEU A 113 -2.39 -10.53 -0.20
N VAL A 114 -1.24 -11.19 -0.35
CA VAL A 114 -0.27 -11.34 0.76
C VAL A 114 0.21 -9.98 1.24
N TYR A 115 0.59 -9.10 0.31
CA TYR A 115 1.06 -7.77 0.66
C TYR A 115 -0.04 -6.90 1.27
N GLY A 116 -1.23 -6.89 0.65
CA GLY A 116 -2.38 -6.13 1.12
C GLY A 116 -2.84 -6.55 2.51
N TYR A 117 -3.04 -7.84 2.75
CA TYR A 117 -3.42 -8.33 4.09
C TYR A 117 -2.29 -8.20 5.10
N GLY A 118 -1.03 -8.34 4.68
CA GLY A 118 0.13 -8.04 5.53
C GLY A 118 0.07 -6.60 6.05
N TYR A 119 -0.22 -5.64 5.16
CA TYR A 119 -0.39 -4.24 5.53
C TYR A 119 -1.61 -3.99 6.43
N VAL A 120 -2.73 -4.67 6.18
CA VAL A 120 -3.92 -4.64 7.06
C VAL A 120 -3.56 -5.11 8.47
N LEU A 121 -2.82 -6.22 8.58
CA LEU A 121 -2.36 -6.76 9.87
C LEU A 121 -1.39 -5.82 10.58
N LEU A 122 -0.45 -5.20 9.85
CA LEU A 122 0.45 -4.19 10.43
C LEU A 122 -0.31 -2.97 10.94
N THR A 123 -1.30 -2.49 10.18
CA THR A 123 -2.12 -1.35 10.57
C THR A 123 -2.97 -1.69 11.79
N TYR A 124 -3.73 -2.78 11.73
CA TYR A 124 -4.61 -3.18 12.83
C TYR A 124 -3.80 -3.59 14.07
N GLY A 125 -2.78 -4.41 13.89
CA GLY A 125 -1.89 -4.88 14.95
C GLY A 125 -1.13 -3.74 15.62
N GLY A 126 -0.58 -2.80 14.85
CA GLY A 126 0.10 -1.62 15.37
C GLY A 126 -0.83 -0.76 16.24
N TRP A 127 -2.08 -0.55 15.81
CA TRP A 127 -3.08 0.13 16.63
C TRP A 127 -3.37 -0.62 17.94
N VAL A 128 -3.53 -1.95 17.90
CA VAL A 128 -3.75 -2.78 19.09
C VAL A 128 -2.57 -2.67 20.06
N LEU A 129 -1.33 -2.72 19.56
CA LEU A 129 -0.11 -2.59 20.36
C LEU A 129 -0.04 -1.22 21.05
N ILE A 130 -0.26 -0.13 20.32
CA ILE A 130 -0.28 1.24 20.88
C ILE A 130 -1.33 1.37 21.99
N LYS A 131 -2.52 0.78 21.80
CA LYS A 131 -3.54 0.76 22.86
C LYS A 131 -3.09 -0.02 24.10
N LYS A 132 -2.47 -1.19 23.91
CA LYS A 132 -1.96 -2.01 25.02
C LYS A 132 -0.85 -1.32 25.80
N MET A 133 -0.03 -0.49 25.15
CA MET A 133 1.05 0.26 25.77
C MET A 133 0.58 1.50 26.57
N GLY A 134 -0.74 1.75 26.68
CA GLY A 134 -1.26 2.91 27.41
C GLY A 134 -1.07 4.27 26.70
N LEU A 135 -0.35 4.29 25.57
CA LEU A 135 -0.20 5.46 24.70
C LEU A 135 -1.51 5.85 23.99
N GLY A 136 -2.54 5.03 24.15
CA GLY A 136 -3.86 5.18 23.56
C GLY A 136 -4.93 5.81 24.46
N CYS A 137 -4.62 6.22 25.69
CA CYS A 137 -5.61 6.80 26.60
C CYS A 137 -6.18 8.11 26.04
N GLU A 138 -7.44 8.07 25.60
CA GLU A 138 -8.29 9.25 25.59
C GLU A 138 -8.60 9.53 27.06
N GLN A 139 -8.08 10.64 27.59
CA GLN A 139 -8.76 11.30 28.70
C GLN A 139 -10.13 11.70 28.16
N THR A 140 -11.14 11.16 28.83
CA THR A 140 -12.60 11.29 28.63
C THR A 140 -13.09 12.52 27.90
#